data_AF-A0A1V1T6F1-F1
#
_entry.id   AF-A0A1V1T6F1-F1
#
_cell.length_a   1.000
_cell.length_b   1.000
_cell.length_c   1.000
_cell.angle_alpha   90.00
_cell.angle_beta   90.00
_cell.angle_gamma   90.00
#
_symmetry.space_group_name_H-M   'P 1'
#
loop_
_entity.id
_entity.type
_entity.pdbx_description
1 polymer ?
#
loop_
_entity_poly.entity_id
_entity_poly.type
_entity_poly.pdbx_seq_one_letter_code
_entity_poly.pdbx_strand_id
1 'polypeptide(L)' 'MPIADDREKFSTYWFSEIDALTRLKLDDEKFMVRVAFEYTRNMSADDWLSNKELEGK' A
#
# COMPACT_ATOMS: atom_id res chain seq x y z
N MET A 1 5.64 -31.38 10.88
CA MET A 1 4.34 -31.04 10.24
C MET A 1 4.52 -29.69 9.57
N PRO A 2 4.08 -29.50 8.32
CA PRO A 2 4.25 -28.21 7.67
C PRO A 2 3.30 -27.18 8.30
N ILE A 3 3.86 -25.99 8.51
CA ILE A 3 3.26 -24.79 9.11
C ILE A 3 2.26 -24.22 8.10
N ALA A 4 1.03 -24.75 8.08
CA ALA A 4 -0.02 -24.26 7.17
C ALA A 4 -0.57 -22.90 7.62
N ASP A 5 -0.54 -22.62 8.94
CA ASP A 5 -1.12 -21.44 9.57
C ASP A 5 -0.40 -20.12 9.19
N ASP A 6 0.93 -20.14 9.08
CA ASP A 6 1.68 -18.90 8.83
C ASP A 6 1.54 -18.39 7.38
N ARG A 7 1.23 -19.27 6.41
CA ARG A 7 1.08 -18.88 5.01
C ARG A 7 -0.20 -18.08 4.74
N GLU A 8 -1.28 -18.34 5.49
CA GLU A 8 -2.48 -17.51 5.42
C GLU A 8 -2.31 -16.18 6.18
N LYS A 9 -1.53 -16.21 7.26
CA LYS A 9 -1.31 -15.06 8.16
C LYS A 9 -0.55 -13.90 7.50
N PHE A 10 0.25 -14.18 6.47
CA PHE A 10 1.02 -13.18 5.70
C PHE A 10 0.67 -13.21 4.21
N SER A 11 -0.62 -13.16 3.90
CA SER A 11 -1.12 -13.06 2.53
C SER A 11 -1.26 -11.60 2.10
N THR A 12 -0.80 -11.28 0.89
CA THR A 12 -0.93 -9.94 0.31
C THR A 12 -2.15 -9.88 -0.60
N TYR A 13 -2.99 -8.88 -0.40
CA TYR A 13 -4.18 -8.65 -1.21
C TYR A 13 -4.19 -7.22 -1.77
N TRP A 14 -4.74 -7.07 -2.97
CA TRP A 14 -4.92 -5.79 -3.62
C TRP A 14 -6.35 -5.30 -3.43
N PHE A 15 -6.50 -4.03 -3.05
CA PHE A 15 -7.79 -3.39 -2.79
C PHE A 15 -7.87 -2.01 -3.44
N SER A 16 -9.09 -1.56 -3.70
CA SER A 16 -9.35 -0.14 -3.94
C SER A 16 -9.16 0.66 -2.64
N GLU A 17 -9.00 1.99 -2.73
CA GLU A 17 -8.88 2.85 -1.55
C GLU A 17 -10.05 2.64 -0.57
N ILE A 18 -11.29 2.62 -1.09
CA ILE A 18 -12.51 2.48 -0.29
C ILE A 18 -12.51 1.11 0.41
N ASP A 19 -12.20 0.04 -0.33
CA ASP A 19 -12.19 -1.32 0.23
C ASP A 19 -11.09 -1.49 1.29
N ALA A 20 -9.92 -0.86 1.08
CA ALA A 20 -8.85 -0.86 2.07
C ALA A 20 -9.28 -0.17 3.36
N LEU A 21 -9.90 1.02 3.26
CA LEU A 21 -10.34 1.80 4.42
C LEU A 21 -11.43 1.12 5.26
N THR A 22 -12.28 0.30 4.63
CA THR A 22 -13.32 -0.46 5.35
C THR A 22 -12.76 -1.67 6.10
N ARG A 23 -11.61 -2.20 5.68
CA ARG A 23 -10.97 -3.39 6.26
C ARG A 23 -9.97 -3.06 7.37
N LEU A 24 -9.36 -1.88 7.32
CA LEU A 24 -8.42 -1.42 8.33
C LEU A 24 -9.12 -1.08 9.64
N LYS A 25 -8.50 -1.47 10.75
CA LYS A 25 -9.08 -1.29 12.08
C LYS A 25 -8.57 -0.02 12.76
N LEU A 26 -7.29 0.30 12.57
CA LEU A 26 -6.65 1.42 13.21
C LEU A 26 -6.81 2.68 12.36
N ASP A 27 -7.06 3.82 13.01
CA ASP A 27 -7.25 5.08 12.30
C ASP A 27 -5.94 5.62 11.72
N ASP A 28 -4.79 5.31 12.33
CA ASP A 28 -3.47 5.64 11.77
C ASP A 28 -3.22 4.89 10.45
N GLU A 29 -3.61 3.62 10.36
CA GLU A 29 -3.50 2.84 9.12
C GLU A 29 -4.38 3.44 8.02
N LYS A 30 -5.62 3.82 8.36
CA LYS A 30 -6.54 4.48 7.42
C LYS A 30 -6.00 5.83 6.97
N PHE A 31 -5.39 6.60 7.87
CA PHE A 31 -4.75 7.86 7.55
C PHE A 31 -3.61 7.66 6.56
N MET A 32 -2.72 6.69 6.81
CA MET A 32 -1.61 6.37 5.90
C MET A 32 -2.09 5.96 4.51
N VAL A 33 -3.15 5.15 4.42
CA VAL A 33 -3.76 4.80 3.13
C VAL A 33 -4.26 6.04 2.40
N ARG A 34 -5.01 6.92 3.06
CA ARG A 34 -5.50 8.17 2.44
C ARG A 34 -4.36 9.05 1.93
N VAL A 35 -3.31 9.22 2.74
CA VAL A 35 -2.13 10.01 2.34
C VAL A 35 -1.45 9.40 1.13
N ALA A 36 -1.26 8.08 1.09
CA ALA A 36 -0.62 7.40 -0.03
C ALA A 36 -1.46 7.51 -1.32
N PHE A 37 -2.78 7.32 -1.24
CA PHE A 37 -3.67 7.45 -2.39
C PHE A 37 -3.76 8.91 -2.89
N GLU A 38 -3.82 9.89 -2.00
CA GLU A 38 -3.82 11.31 -2.37
C GLU A 38 -2.50 11.73 -3.01
N TYR A 39 -1.37 11.27 -2.45
CA TYR A 39 -0.05 11.54 -3.01
C TYR A 39 0.09 10.94 -4.41
N THR A 40 -0.31 9.68 -4.60
CA THR A 40 -0.22 9.01 -5.91
C THR A 40 -1.17 9.60 -6.97
N ARG A 41 -2.35 10.09 -6.57
CA ARG A 41 -3.29 10.80 -7.47
C ARG A 41 -2.75 12.13 -7.98
N ASN A 42 -2.03 12.85 -7.14
CA ASN A 42 -1.47 14.16 -7.47
C ASN A 42 -0.03 14.08 -7.99
N MET A 43 0.54 12.88 -8.07
CA MET A 43 1.90 12.65 -8.55
C MET A 43 1.94 12.88 -10.07
N SER A 44 2.81 13.78 -10.51
CA SER A 44 3.03 14.00 -11.94
C SER A 44 3.81 12.82 -12.56
N ALA A 45 3.78 12.69 -13.88
CA ALA A 45 4.57 11.69 -14.58
C ALA A 45 6.09 11.85 -14.30
N ASP A 46 6.54 13.09 -14.10
CA ASP A 46 7.94 13.41 -13.79
C ASP A 46 8.31 13.00 -12.35
N ASP A 47 7.38 13.14 -11.39
CA ASP A 47 7.57 12.65 -10.02
C ASP A 47 7.68 11.11 -9.99
N TRP A 48 6.88 10.42 -10.81
CA TRP A 48 6.96 8.97 -10.98
C TRP A 48 8.30 8.52 -11.57
N LEU A 49 8.82 9.25 -12.55
CA LEU A 49 10.11 8.95 -13.20
C LEU A 49 11.30 9.21 -12.27
N SER A 50 11.22 10.25 -11.44
CA SER A 50 12.26 10.58 -10.45
C SER A 50 12.49 9.46 -9.43
N ASN A 51 11.46 8.68 -9.10
CA ASN A 51 11.61 7.52 -8.21
C ASN A 51 12.47 6.40 -8.82
N LYS A 52 12.55 6.27 -10.15
CA LYS A 52 13.43 5.29 -10.80
C LYS A 52 14.92 5.61 -10.62
N GLU A 53 15.27 6.88 -10.42
CA GLU A 53 16.67 7.27 -10.18
C GLU A 53 17.16 6.84 -8.79
N LEU A 54 16.25 6.60 -7.84
CA LEU A 54 16.57 6.15 -6.48
C LEU A 54 16.76 4.63 -6.38
N GLU A 55 16.13 3.83 -7.26
CA GLU A 55 16.30 2.37 -7.28
C GLU A 55 17.66 1.93 -7.87
N GLY A 56 18.38 2.84 -8.52
CA GLY A 56 19.69 2.60 -9.14
C GLY A 56 20.92 2.89 -8.26
N LYS A 57 20.75 3.20 -6.97
CA LYS A 57 21.83 3.41 -6.00
C LYS A 57 21.88 2.30 -4.96
#